data_AF-C1N7M4-F1
#
_entry.id   AF-C1N7M4-F1
#
_cell.length_a   1.000
_cell.length_b   1.000
_cell.length_c   1.000
_cell.angle_alpha   90.00
_cell.angle_beta   90.00
_cell.angle_gamma   90.00
#
_symmetry.space_group_name_H-M   'P 1'
#
loop_
_entity.id
_entity.type
_entity.pdbx_description
1 polymer ?
#
loop_
_entity_poly.entity_id
_entity_poly.type
_entity_poly.pdbx_seq_one_letter_code
_entity_poly.pdbx_strand_id
1 'polypeptide(L)'
;MGVVEREAPYRLTRDEREAWERAKRRGPGVGGFAKGVGGGGFVELATKQRDDLAPRRHALVNTHRLYCDAINSVFVCVEQEPTKGEDEIVIDVSTLRVERDGAIRARIESVARAAAASETTTSGDGRGDGIVSVIDECGDEEPLDAMMRAVEASRVTELVVGPPEMSEMSDADVELSDGLSEKKKKSAAPPTAADVAAAEAAAAAAADAVRELKSLPGKTNADADVAELVRELLAKRATAEATRAAMEANAPEAIATAREAKARETRAIEEEARRMLGELPVHGLPERRVRVTCADRPTAKRVSKALAGANVLEALADAAAAEEEEEVVSSEEVATA
;
A
#
# COMPACT_ATOMS: atom_id res chain seq x y z
N MET A 1 1.17 32.98 29.40
CA MET A 1 0.58 31.74 29.96
C MET A 1 1.13 30.58 29.16
N GLY A 2 2.25 30.00 29.60
CA GLY A 2 2.90 28.90 28.88
C GLY A 2 2.02 27.65 28.97
N VAL A 3 1.59 27.14 27.82
CA VAL A 3 0.97 25.81 27.74
C VAL A 3 2.09 24.83 28.05
N VAL A 4 2.08 24.28 29.27
CA VAL A 4 2.98 23.18 29.63
C VAL A 4 2.56 22.01 28.76
N GLU A 5 3.38 21.66 27.77
CA GLU A 5 3.22 20.45 26.96
C GLU A 5 3.24 19.26 27.91
N ARG A 6 2.09 18.60 28.11
CA ARG A 6 1.95 17.53 29.11
C ARG A 6 2.23 16.19 28.46
N GLU A 7 3.23 15.48 28.96
CA GLU A 7 3.71 14.17 28.49
C GLU A 7 2.66 13.03 28.55
N ALA A 8 1.52 13.22 29.24
CA ALA A 8 0.43 12.24 29.32
C ALA A 8 -0.94 12.89 29.64
N PRO A 9 -2.07 12.29 29.22
CA PRO A 9 -3.41 12.66 29.67
C PRO A 9 -3.57 12.53 31.21
N TYR A 10 -4.34 13.44 31.83
CA TYR A 10 -4.35 13.62 33.30
C TYR A 10 -5.12 12.54 34.09
N ARG A 11 -5.68 11.50 33.43
CA ARG A 11 -6.57 10.51 34.05
C ARG A 11 -6.49 9.14 33.36
N LEU A 12 -5.29 8.57 33.28
CA LEU A 12 -5.14 7.18 32.85
C LEU A 12 -5.32 6.24 34.05
N THR A 13 -6.13 5.21 33.88
CA THR A 13 -6.09 4.01 34.71
C THR A 13 -4.71 3.34 34.63
N ARG A 14 -4.46 2.35 35.50
CA ARG A 14 -3.18 1.62 35.46
C ARG A 14 -2.95 0.96 34.10
N ASP A 15 -3.97 0.28 33.58
CA ASP A 15 -3.87 -0.48 32.33
C ASP A 15 -3.69 0.45 31.13
N GLU A 16 -4.42 1.58 31.09
CA GLU A 16 -4.24 2.62 30.08
C GLU A 16 -2.85 3.26 30.16
N ARG A 17 -2.28 3.41 31.36
CA ARG A 17 -0.91 3.91 31.53
C ARG A 17 0.12 2.92 31.02
N GLU A 18 -0.03 1.63 31.31
CA GLU A 18 0.86 0.58 30.80
C GLU A 18 0.78 0.49 29.27
N ALA A 19 -0.43 0.62 28.70
CA ALA A 19 -0.63 0.68 27.26
C ALA A 19 -0.03 1.93 26.62
N TRP A 20 -0.18 3.09 27.26
CA TRP A 20 0.43 4.35 26.86
C TRP A 20 1.95 4.25 26.82
N GLU A 21 2.57 3.66 27.84
CA GLU A 21 4.02 3.42 27.86
C GLU A 21 4.48 2.45 26.76
N ARG A 22 3.66 1.45 26.40
CA ARG A 22 3.96 0.57 25.25
C ARG A 22 3.88 1.32 23.93
N ALA A 23 2.81 2.09 23.69
CA ALA A 23 2.63 2.86 22.46
C ALA A 23 3.77 3.87 22.25
N LYS A 24 4.26 4.50 23.32
CA LYS A 24 5.43 5.39 23.29
C LYS A 24 6.76 4.72 22.97
N ARG A 25 6.86 3.39 23.09
CA ARG A 25 8.09 2.61 22.83
C ARG A 25 8.09 1.96 21.44
N ARG A 26 7.01 2.09 20.67
CA ARG A 26 6.86 1.51 19.32
C ARG A 26 7.75 2.20 18.27
N GLY A 27 8.80 1.51 17.85
CA GLY A 27 9.62 1.88 16.71
C GLY A 27 10.98 1.19 16.77
N PRO A 28 11.68 1.02 15.63
CA PRO A 28 12.97 0.37 15.63
C PRO A 28 13.98 1.21 16.42
N GLY A 29 14.46 0.64 17.53
CA GLY A 29 15.57 1.15 18.34
C GLY A 29 16.92 1.02 17.64
N VAL A 30 17.09 1.64 16.47
CA VAL A 30 18.38 1.76 15.77
C VAL A 30 18.88 3.18 15.92
N GLY A 31 20.06 3.34 16.54
CA GLY A 31 20.68 4.62 16.87
C GLY A 31 20.88 5.57 15.68
N GLY A 32 19.91 6.44 15.43
CA GLY A 32 20.00 7.46 14.37
C GLY A 32 19.30 8.79 14.66
N PHE A 33 18.44 8.90 15.67
CA PHE A 33 17.94 10.18 16.17
C PHE A 33 18.25 10.30 17.67
N ALA A 34 18.80 11.45 18.04
CA ALA A 34 19.60 11.66 19.24
C ALA A 34 18.93 11.20 20.55
N LYS A 35 19.79 10.75 21.48
CA LYS A 35 19.52 10.55 22.92
C LYS A 35 18.33 11.40 23.40
N GLY A 36 17.18 10.75 23.61
CA GLY A 36 15.99 11.36 24.24
C GLY A 36 14.70 11.34 23.41
N VAL A 37 14.74 11.00 22.12
CA VAL A 37 13.57 11.05 21.23
C VAL A 37 13.43 9.70 20.50
N GLY A 38 12.92 8.68 21.19
CA GLY A 38 12.87 7.31 20.66
C GLY A 38 11.46 6.72 20.70
N GLY A 39 10.93 6.37 19.53
CA GLY A 39 9.91 5.32 19.39
C GLY A 39 8.45 5.69 19.68
N GLY A 40 8.06 6.96 19.60
CA GLY A 40 6.68 7.38 19.88
C GLY A 40 6.58 8.61 20.79
N GLY A 41 7.71 9.20 21.16
CA GLY A 41 7.78 10.42 21.96
C GLY A 41 7.31 11.66 21.21
N PHE A 42 6.40 12.38 21.86
CA PHE A 42 6.08 13.79 21.69
C PHE A 42 7.17 14.66 21.02
N VAL A 43 6.71 15.60 20.18
CA VAL A 43 7.43 16.77 19.65
C VAL A 43 8.27 16.53 18.37
N GLU A 44 7.94 17.29 17.32
CA GLU A 44 8.80 17.65 16.18
C GLU A 44 9.09 16.68 15.01
N LEU A 45 8.31 15.61 14.79
CA LEU A 45 8.44 14.87 13.52
C LEU A 45 7.53 15.46 12.43
N ALA A 46 8.15 16.21 11.53
CA ALA A 46 7.62 16.57 10.24
C ALA A 46 7.37 15.28 9.42
N THR A 47 6.15 14.76 9.45
CA THR A 47 5.78 13.56 8.68
C THR A 47 5.91 13.80 7.17
N LYS A 48 6.17 12.76 6.37
CA LYS A 48 6.13 12.81 4.89
C LYS A 48 4.73 12.54 4.33
N GLN A 49 3.73 12.38 5.18
CA GLN A 49 2.34 12.14 4.79
C GLN A 49 1.79 13.36 4.05
N ARG A 50 0.97 13.12 3.02
CA ARG A 50 0.55 14.09 2.01
C ARG A 50 -0.84 14.70 2.25
N ASP A 51 -1.44 14.43 3.39
CA ASP A 51 -2.85 14.70 3.64
C ASP A 51 -3.18 16.19 3.89
N ASP A 52 -4.37 16.60 3.46
CA ASP A 52 -4.95 17.95 3.54
C ASP A 52 -5.43 18.34 4.95
N LEU A 53 -5.39 17.43 5.94
CA LEU A 53 -5.56 17.77 7.37
C LEU A 53 -4.29 18.38 7.98
N ALA A 54 -3.32 18.69 7.12
CA ALA A 54 -2.02 19.21 7.46
C ALA A 54 -1.83 20.73 7.30
N PRO A 55 -2.75 21.61 7.72
CA PRO A 55 -2.34 22.93 8.17
C PRO A 55 -2.25 22.96 9.70
N ARG A 56 -1.66 21.92 10.33
CA ARG A 56 -0.63 22.02 11.38
C ARG A 56 -0.38 20.66 12.04
N ARG A 57 0.84 20.16 11.84
CA ARG A 57 1.53 19.09 12.57
C ARG A 57 1.68 19.44 14.06
N HIS A 58 0.55 19.57 14.76
CA HIS A 58 0.52 19.89 16.18
C HIS A 58 0.88 18.65 16.98
N ALA A 59 1.87 18.75 17.87
CA ALA A 59 2.28 17.67 18.76
C ALA A 59 1.09 17.05 19.52
N LEU A 60 0.05 17.85 19.81
CA LEU A 60 -1.17 17.43 20.50
C LEU A 60 -2.05 16.45 19.70
N VAL A 61 -2.11 16.56 18.37
CA VAL A 61 -2.89 15.64 17.53
C VAL A 61 -2.23 14.27 17.52
N ASN A 62 -0.92 14.22 17.27
CA ASN A 62 -0.17 12.96 17.31
C ASN A 62 -0.16 12.33 18.71
N THR A 63 -0.14 13.15 19.75
CA THR A 63 -0.32 12.69 21.14
C THR A 63 -1.66 12.01 21.35
N HIS A 64 -2.74 12.60 20.83
CA HIS A 64 -4.06 12.02 20.98
C HIS A 64 -4.21 10.76 20.13
N ARG A 65 -3.66 10.73 18.92
CA ARG A 65 -3.55 9.50 18.10
C ARG A 65 -2.80 8.39 18.84
N LEU A 66 -1.66 8.71 19.48
CA LEU A 66 -0.93 7.75 20.32
C LEU A 66 -1.75 7.27 21.51
N TYR A 67 -2.65 8.11 22.02
CA TYR A 67 -3.51 7.73 23.14
C TYR A 67 -4.59 6.76 22.66
N CYS A 68 -5.23 7.08 21.56
CA CYS A 68 -6.17 6.18 20.87
C CYS A 68 -5.51 4.84 20.50
N ASP A 69 -4.27 4.87 19.99
CA ASP A 69 -3.45 3.68 19.73
C ASP A 69 -3.17 2.84 20.99
N ALA A 70 -2.95 3.50 22.12
CA ALA A 70 -2.73 2.81 23.39
C ALA A 70 -4.00 2.13 23.91
N ILE A 71 -5.17 2.75 23.74
CA ILE A 71 -6.44 2.22 24.24
C ILE A 71 -7.23 1.43 23.18
N ASN A 72 -6.64 1.17 22.02
CA ASN A 72 -7.28 0.53 20.86
C ASN A 72 -8.62 1.18 20.48
N SER A 73 -8.65 2.51 20.43
CA SER A 73 -9.80 3.28 19.96
C SER A 73 -9.48 3.95 18.63
N VAL A 74 -10.51 4.29 17.87
CA VAL A 74 -10.36 5.20 16.74
C VAL A 74 -9.97 6.60 17.23
N PHE A 75 -9.21 7.33 16.42
CA PHE A 75 -8.99 8.75 16.64
C PHE A 75 -10.06 9.55 15.88
N VAL A 76 -10.74 10.46 16.58
CA VAL A 76 -11.80 11.31 16.00
C VAL A 76 -11.43 12.78 16.18
N CYS A 77 -11.32 13.52 15.08
CA CYS A 77 -11.08 14.95 15.08
C CYS A 77 -12.25 15.68 14.41
N VAL A 78 -12.62 16.85 14.93
CA VAL A 78 -13.59 17.73 14.25
C VAL A 78 -12.85 18.97 13.78
N GLU A 79 -12.76 19.12 12.47
CA GLU A 79 -12.19 20.27 11.78
C GLU A 79 -13.29 21.13 11.19
N GLN A 80 -12.94 22.37 10.85
CA GLN A 80 -13.83 23.28 10.13
C GLN A 80 -13.27 23.44 8.72
N GLU A 81 -14.05 23.10 7.70
CA GLU A 81 -13.65 23.27 6.30
C GLU A 81 -13.48 24.78 6.04
N PRO A 82 -12.25 25.25 5.74
CA PRO A 82 -11.94 26.68 5.74
C PRO A 82 -12.65 27.46 4.62
N THR A 83 -13.11 26.78 3.58
CA THR A 83 -13.72 27.39 2.39
C THR A 83 -15.25 27.42 2.43
N LYS A 84 -15.89 26.40 3.01
CA LYS A 84 -17.36 26.29 3.08
C LYS A 84 -17.93 26.59 4.47
N GLY A 85 -17.09 26.56 5.51
CA GLY A 85 -17.52 26.75 6.90
C GLY A 85 -18.27 25.55 7.48
N GLU A 86 -18.34 24.44 6.75
CA GLU A 86 -18.90 23.16 7.21
C GLU A 86 -17.97 22.50 8.23
N ASP A 87 -18.51 21.72 9.16
CA ASP A 87 -17.70 20.95 10.10
C ASP A 87 -17.41 19.57 9.51
N GLU A 88 -16.15 19.19 9.45
CA GLU A 88 -15.69 17.89 8.96
C GLU A 88 -15.18 17.05 10.13
N ILE A 89 -15.68 15.81 10.23
CA ILE A 89 -15.19 14.84 11.19
C ILE A 89 -14.24 13.90 10.46
N VAL A 90 -13.03 13.77 10.99
CA VAL A 90 -12.02 12.84 10.49
C VAL A 90 -11.87 11.73 11.49
N ILE A 91 -12.04 10.50 11.01
CA ILE A 91 -11.82 9.30 11.79
C ILE A 91 -10.59 8.59 11.23
N ASP A 92 -9.54 8.46 12.05
CA ASP A 92 -8.36 7.65 11.73
C ASP A 92 -8.47 6.29 12.42
N VAL A 93 -8.52 5.22 11.61
CA VAL A 93 -8.64 3.84 12.07
C VAL A 93 -7.30 3.11 12.18
N SER A 94 -6.20 3.73 11.74
CA SER A 94 -4.85 3.14 11.85
C SER A 94 -4.42 2.91 13.31
N THR A 95 -5.03 3.62 14.26
CA THR A 95 -4.83 3.44 15.70
C THR A 95 -5.30 2.08 16.22
N LEU A 96 -6.12 1.35 15.47
CA LEU A 96 -6.62 0.02 15.88
C LEU A 96 -5.64 -1.11 15.59
N ARG A 97 -4.69 -0.93 14.66
CA ARG A 97 -3.67 -1.93 14.25
C ARG A 97 -4.22 -3.31 13.91
N VAL A 98 -5.39 -3.32 13.29
CA VAL A 98 -6.03 -4.52 12.79
C VAL A 98 -5.48 -4.87 11.41
N GLU A 99 -5.50 -6.14 11.03
CA GLU A 99 -5.07 -6.57 9.69
C GLU A 99 -6.13 -6.29 8.63
N ARG A 100 -7.41 -6.27 9.05
CA ARG A 100 -8.60 -5.97 8.25
C ARG A 100 -9.45 -4.93 8.97
N ASP A 101 -9.93 -3.91 8.26
CA ASP A 101 -10.74 -2.82 8.79
C ASP A 101 -12.03 -2.54 7.98
N GLY A 102 -12.31 -3.25 6.89
CA GLY A 102 -13.51 -3.03 6.07
C GLY A 102 -14.82 -3.01 6.88
N ALA A 103 -15.03 -4.00 7.75
CA ALA A 103 -16.21 -4.05 8.62
C ALA A 103 -16.26 -2.90 9.64
N ILE A 104 -15.10 -2.46 10.14
CA ILE A 104 -14.97 -1.33 11.08
C ILE A 104 -15.37 -0.03 10.37
N ARG A 105 -14.90 0.18 9.14
CA ARG A 105 -15.24 1.34 8.32
C ARG A 105 -16.74 1.39 8.03
N ALA A 106 -17.33 0.27 7.62
CA ALA A 106 -18.79 0.17 7.45
C ALA A 106 -19.57 0.47 8.75
N ARG A 107 -19.08 0.00 9.90
CA ARG A 107 -19.67 0.31 11.21
C ARG A 107 -19.59 1.79 11.56
N ILE A 108 -18.46 2.44 11.27
CA ILE A 108 -18.28 3.89 11.44
C ILE A 108 -19.32 4.66 10.63
N GLU A 109 -19.53 4.29 9.36
CA GLU A 109 -20.55 4.94 8.54
C GLU A 109 -21.96 4.76 9.12
N SER A 110 -22.28 3.55 9.56
CA SER A 110 -23.58 3.22 10.19
C SER A 110 -23.82 4.05 11.45
N VAL A 111 -22.83 4.12 12.35
CA VAL A 111 -22.90 4.92 13.58
C VAL A 111 -23.05 6.40 13.26
N ALA A 112 -22.31 6.91 12.27
CA ALA A 112 -22.40 8.30 11.87
C ALA A 112 -23.82 8.65 11.38
N ARG A 113 -24.37 7.84 10.48
CA ARG A 113 -25.74 8.03 9.95
C ARG A 113 -26.80 7.93 11.05
N ALA A 114 -26.69 6.95 11.94
CA ALA A 114 -27.62 6.80 13.07
C ALA A 114 -27.57 8.00 14.03
N ALA A 115 -26.37 8.49 14.35
CA ALA A 115 -26.18 9.64 15.22
C ALA A 115 -26.69 10.95 14.59
N ALA A 116 -26.65 11.07 13.28
CA ALA A 116 -27.23 12.21 12.56
C ALA A 116 -28.76 12.16 12.55
N ALA A 117 -29.36 10.96 12.41
CA ALA A 117 -30.81 10.77 12.35
C ALA A 117 -31.53 10.91 13.71
N SER A 118 -30.81 10.80 14.83
CA SER A 118 -31.41 10.71 16.18
C SER A 118 -32.14 11.97 16.66
N GLU A 119 -31.94 13.13 16.05
CA GLU A 119 -32.64 14.39 16.39
C GLU A 119 -32.90 15.20 15.12
N THR A 120 -33.97 14.89 14.39
CA THR A 120 -34.60 15.86 13.48
C THR A 120 -35.25 16.96 14.32
N THR A 121 -34.45 17.91 14.79
CA THR A 121 -34.97 19.19 15.27
C THR A 121 -35.13 20.09 14.06
N THR A 122 -36.34 20.15 13.48
CA THR A 122 -36.71 21.11 12.42
C THR A 122 -36.16 22.50 12.74
N SER A 123 -35.00 22.81 12.18
CA SER A 123 -34.37 24.11 12.29
C SER A 123 -35.11 25.04 11.32
N GLY A 124 -35.72 26.09 11.86
CA GLY A 124 -36.58 27.03 11.12
C GLY A 124 -35.85 27.93 10.12
N ASP A 125 -34.56 27.67 9.88
CA ASP A 125 -33.66 28.40 8.97
C ASP A 125 -33.44 27.68 7.63
N GLY A 126 -34.01 26.49 7.43
CA GLY A 126 -34.06 25.81 6.14
C GLY A 126 -32.71 25.27 5.64
N ARG A 127 -31.68 25.25 6.48
CA ARG A 127 -30.48 24.43 6.23
C ARG A 127 -30.82 23.00 6.64
N GLY A 128 -30.61 22.04 5.75
CA GLY A 128 -30.92 20.65 6.05
C GLY A 128 -30.14 20.19 7.28
N ASP A 129 -30.85 19.72 8.31
CA ASP A 129 -30.23 19.05 9.44
C ASP A 129 -29.56 17.75 8.96
N GLY A 130 -28.30 17.51 9.33
CA GLY A 130 -27.68 16.19 9.22
C GLY A 130 -26.29 16.10 8.57
N ILE A 131 -25.95 14.90 8.11
CA ILE A 131 -24.70 14.57 7.40
C ILE A 131 -24.87 14.93 5.93
N VAL A 132 -23.90 15.68 5.40
CA VAL A 132 -23.81 16.04 3.98
C VAL A 132 -23.20 14.88 3.19
N SER A 133 -22.13 14.27 3.70
CA SER A 133 -21.45 13.14 3.05
C SER A 133 -20.68 12.30 4.06
N VAL A 134 -20.47 11.03 3.70
CA VAL A 134 -19.50 10.13 4.33
C VAL A 134 -18.59 9.63 3.20
N ILE A 135 -17.28 9.78 3.38
CA ILE A 135 -16.27 9.42 2.39
C ILE A 135 -15.29 8.46 3.07
N ASP A 136 -15.23 7.25 2.54
CA ASP A 136 -14.18 6.30 2.87
C ASP A 136 -12.97 6.55 1.95
N GLU A 137 -11.85 6.97 2.55
CA GLU A 137 -10.61 7.25 1.81
C GLU A 137 -9.72 6.00 1.65
N CYS A 138 -10.13 4.88 2.26
CA CYS A 138 -9.38 3.63 2.26
C CYS A 138 -9.62 2.79 1.00
N GLY A 139 -10.80 2.92 0.39
CA GLY A 139 -11.24 2.07 -0.70
C GLY A 139 -11.35 0.60 -0.30
N ASP A 140 -11.02 -0.29 -1.22
CA ASP A 140 -11.07 -1.75 -1.02
C ASP A 140 -9.75 -2.32 -0.42
N GLU A 141 -8.75 -1.47 -0.18
CA GLU A 141 -7.47 -1.92 0.39
C GLU A 141 -7.63 -2.21 1.89
N GLU A 142 -7.04 -3.30 2.38
CA GLU A 142 -6.99 -3.61 3.82
C GLU A 142 -5.68 -3.11 4.46
N PRO A 143 -5.63 -2.90 5.78
CA PRO A 143 -4.44 -2.42 6.48
C PRO A 143 -3.17 -3.27 6.23
N LEU A 144 -3.30 -4.60 6.19
CA LEU A 144 -2.16 -5.47 5.94
C LEU A 144 -1.63 -5.30 4.51
N ASP A 145 -2.51 -5.20 3.51
CA ASP A 145 -2.12 -4.98 2.11
C ASP A 145 -1.43 -3.63 1.93
N ALA A 146 -1.94 -2.59 2.58
CA ALA A 146 -1.32 -1.27 2.60
C ALA A 146 0.09 -1.30 3.20
N MET A 147 0.30 -2.11 4.25
CA MET A 147 1.62 -2.34 4.84
C MET A 147 2.54 -3.15 3.93
N MET A 148 2.04 -4.21 3.28
CA MET A 148 2.82 -5.00 2.32
C MET A 148 3.33 -4.13 1.17
N ARG A 149 2.46 -3.28 0.60
CA ARG A 149 2.83 -2.29 -0.41
C ARG A 149 3.88 -1.31 0.11
N ALA A 150 3.79 -0.87 1.37
CA ALA A 150 4.80 0.01 1.99
C ALA A 150 6.16 -0.70 2.17
N VAL A 151 6.16 -1.98 2.56
CA VAL A 151 7.37 -2.81 2.67
C VAL A 151 8.00 -3.00 1.29
N GLU A 152 7.22 -3.36 0.28
CA GLU A 152 7.70 -3.49 -1.11
C GLU A 152 8.33 -2.19 -1.61
N ALA A 153 7.65 -1.05 -1.42
CA ALA A 153 8.18 0.25 -1.80
C ALA A 153 9.50 0.57 -1.10
N SER A 154 9.65 0.21 0.18
CA SER A 154 10.90 0.41 0.93
C SER A 154 12.06 -0.44 0.40
N ARG A 155 11.80 -1.70 0.03
CA ARG A 155 12.81 -2.59 -0.55
C ARG A 155 13.31 -2.09 -1.91
N VAL A 156 12.40 -1.56 -2.74
CA VAL A 156 12.77 -0.95 -4.02
C VAL A 156 13.63 0.31 -3.82
N THR A 157 13.33 1.13 -2.81
CA THR A 157 14.12 2.33 -2.55
C THR A 157 15.51 2.01 -2.00
N GLU A 158 15.69 0.97 -1.19
CA GLU A 158 17.01 0.53 -0.71
C GLU A 158 17.90 0.02 -1.85
N LEU A 159 17.33 -0.62 -2.87
CA LEU A 159 18.06 -1.09 -4.07
C LEU A 159 18.57 0.05 -4.96
N VAL A 160 17.92 1.22 -4.93
CA VAL A 160 18.29 2.40 -5.76
C VAL A 160 19.39 3.25 -5.10
N VAL A 161 19.66 3.08 -3.80
CA VAL A 161 20.72 3.83 -3.08
C VAL A 161 22.00 2.98 -2.97
N GLY A 162 22.49 2.50 -4.12
CA GLY A 162 23.90 2.12 -4.27
C GLY A 162 24.78 3.38 -4.46
N PRO A 163 26.08 3.36 -4.11
CA PRO A 163 26.97 4.50 -4.35
C PRO A 163 26.96 4.90 -5.84
N PRO A 164 27.12 6.20 -6.16
CA PRO A 164 26.93 6.70 -7.52
C PRO A 164 28.11 6.28 -8.39
N GLU A 165 28.07 5.07 -8.95
CA GLU A 165 28.78 4.79 -10.18
C GLU A 165 27.92 5.29 -11.34
N MET A 166 28.48 6.25 -12.05
CA MET A 166 27.95 6.83 -13.28
C MET A 166 27.82 5.71 -14.32
N SER A 167 26.66 5.06 -14.39
CA SER A 167 26.23 4.35 -15.58
C SER A 167 24.94 5.01 -16.07
N GLU A 168 25.01 5.56 -17.28
CA GLU A 168 23.87 6.08 -18.02
C GLU A 168 22.75 5.05 -18.02
N MET A 169 21.69 5.32 -17.26
CA MET A 169 20.45 4.55 -17.30
C MET A 169 19.83 4.76 -18.68
N SER A 170 19.83 3.72 -19.51
CA SER A 170 18.96 3.68 -20.67
C SER A 170 17.50 3.63 -20.20
N ASP A 171 16.62 4.37 -20.88
CA ASP A 171 15.16 4.49 -20.68
C ASP A 171 14.37 3.15 -20.63
N ALA A 172 15.04 1.99 -20.69
CA ALA A 172 14.43 0.67 -20.65
C ALA A 172 14.14 0.14 -19.22
N ASP A 173 14.75 0.71 -18.17
CA ASP A 173 14.63 0.19 -16.80
C ASP A 173 13.59 0.92 -15.92
N VAL A 174 12.87 1.91 -16.46
CA VAL A 174 11.84 2.70 -15.75
C VAL A 174 10.41 2.13 -15.95
N GLU A 175 10.22 1.08 -16.74
CA GLU A 175 8.89 0.48 -17.00
C GLU A 175 8.46 -0.61 -15.98
N LEU A 176 9.10 -0.72 -14.80
CA LEU A 176 8.73 -1.75 -13.80
C LEU A 176 7.88 -1.24 -12.63
N SER A 177 7.48 0.03 -12.59
CA SER A 177 6.71 0.59 -11.47
C SER A 177 5.42 1.32 -11.85
N ASP A 178 4.89 1.15 -13.07
CA ASP A 178 3.65 1.81 -13.44
C ASP A 178 2.58 0.82 -13.95
N GLY A 179 1.46 0.82 -13.23
CA GLY A 179 0.16 0.55 -13.82
C GLY A 179 -0.20 -0.92 -14.03
N LEU A 180 -0.90 -1.44 -13.03
CA LEU A 180 -2.22 -2.06 -13.20
C LEU A 180 -3.00 -1.39 -14.35
N SER A 181 -2.71 -1.78 -15.58
CA SER A 181 -3.62 -1.67 -16.70
C SER A 181 -3.61 -3.04 -17.37
N GLU A 182 -4.76 -3.71 -17.30
CA GLU A 182 -5.07 -4.89 -18.09
C GLU A 182 -5.13 -4.51 -19.58
N LYS A 183 -4.03 -4.01 -20.16
CA LYS A 183 -3.77 -4.27 -21.57
C LYS A 183 -3.43 -5.75 -21.63
N LYS A 184 -4.49 -6.52 -21.88
CA LYS A 184 -4.48 -7.90 -22.37
C LYS A 184 -3.52 -7.99 -23.55
N LYS A 185 -2.20 -8.03 -23.30
CA LYS A 185 -1.21 -8.52 -24.24
C LYS A 185 -1.71 -9.93 -24.51
N LYS A 186 -2.30 -10.15 -25.69
CA LYS A 186 -2.54 -11.49 -26.24
C LYS A 186 -1.27 -12.26 -25.92
N SER A 187 -1.33 -13.19 -24.97
CA SER A 187 -0.19 -14.00 -24.59
C SER A 187 0.16 -14.77 -25.84
N ALA A 188 1.18 -14.29 -26.56
CA ALA A 188 1.78 -15.07 -27.63
C ALA A 188 2.15 -16.41 -26.99
N ALA A 189 1.80 -17.51 -27.64
CA ALA A 189 2.16 -18.83 -27.14
C ALA A 189 3.67 -18.84 -26.86
N PRO A 190 4.12 -19.44 -25.75
CA PRO A 190 5.53 -19.51 -25.44
C PRO A 190 6.27 -20.16 -26.63
N PRO A 191 7.48 -19.69 -26.95
CA PRO A 191 8.24 -20.23 -28.06
C PRO A 191 8.49 -21.72 -27.87
N THR A 192 8.31 -22.48 -28.93
CA THR A 192 8.48 -23.92 -28.96
C THR A 192 9.91 -24.29 -29.32
N ALA A 193 10.28 -25.56 -29.13
CA ALA A 193 11.57 -26.07 -29.61
C ALA A 193 11.75 -25.89 -31.13
N ALA A 194 10.66 -25.91 -31.90
CA ALA A 194 10.70 -25.64 -33.34
C ALA A 194 11.03 -24.17 -33.63
N ASP A 195 10.55 -23.23 -32.81
CA ASP A 195 10.85 -21.79 -32.95
C ASP A 195 12.31 -21.50 -32.63
N VAL A 196 12.85 -22.14 -31.59
CA VAL A 196 14.29 -22.08 -31.26
C VAL A 196 15.12 -22.63 -32.42
N ALA A 197 14.78 -23.80 -32.94
CA ALA A 197 15.48 -24.40 -34.07
C ALA A 197 15.41 -23.53 -35.34
N ALA A 198 14.28 -22.88 -35.61
CA ALA A 198 14.13 -21.95 -36.73
C ALA A 198 14.99 -20.69 -36.56
N ALA A 199 15.05 -20.13 -35.36
CA ALA A 199 15.88 -18.96 -35.06
C ALA A 199 17.39 -19.29 -35.14
N GLU A 200 17.81 -20.45 -34.63
CA GLU A 200 19.18 -20.94 -34.76
C GLU A 200 19.56 -21.19 -36.23
N ALA A 201 18.66 -21.80 -37.02
CA ALA A 201 18.86 -22.01 -38.45
C ALA A 201 18.96 -20.68 -39.23
N ALA A 202 18.15 -19.67 -38.89
CA ALA A 202 18.22 -18.35 -39.49
C ALA A 202 19.55 -17.63 -39.16
N ALA A 203 20.06 -17.79 -37.93
CA ALA A 203 21.37 -17.29 -37.54
C ALA A 203 22.51 -18.02 -38.27
N ALA A 204 22.39 -19.35 -38.47
CA ALA A 204 23.36 -20.14 -39.24
C ALA A 204 23.40 -19.70 -40.71
N ALA A 205 22.24 -19.52 -41.36
CA ALA A 205 22.15 -19.06 -42.74
C ALA A 205 22.75 -17.65 -42.93
N ALA A 206 22.53 -16.74 -41.97
CA ALA A 206 23.18 -15.42 -41.99
C ALA A 206 24.71 -15.52 -41.80
N ALA A 207 25.18 -16.49 -41.00
CA ALA A 207 26.62 -16.71 -40.82
C ALA A 207 27.27 -17.24 -42.10
N ASP A 208 26.59 -18.13 -42.82
CA ASP A 208 27.06 -18.66 -44.11
C ASP A 208 27.06 -17.57 -45.19
N ALA A 209 26.05 -16.69 -45.24
CA ALA A 209 26.06 -15.52 -46.13
C ALA A 209 27.25 -14.58 -45.89
N VAL A 210 27.62 -14.35 -44.62
CA VAL A 210 28.83 -13.57 -44.27
C VAL A 210 30.10 -14.29 -44.73
N ARG A 211 30.19 -15.62 -44.60
CA ARG A 211 31.34 -16.41 -45.06
C ARG A 211 31.47 -16.39 -46.58
N GLU A 212 30.37 -16.55 -47.30
CA GLU A 212 30.33 -16.48 -48.76
C GLU A 212 30.78 -15.10 -49.25
N LEU A 213 30.27 -14.01 -48.65
CA LEU A 213 30.67 -12.66 -49.03
C LEU A 213 32.16 -12.41 -48.76
N LYS A 214 32.70 -12.92 -47.64
CA LYS A 214 34.13 -12.84 -47.31
C LYS A 214 35.03 -13.72 -48.18
N SER A 215 34.47 -14.72 -48.87
CA SER A 215 35.23 -15.57 -49.78
C SER A 215 35.53 -14.89 -51.12
N LEU A 216 34.83 -13.78 -51.43
CA LEU A 216 35.10 -12.99 -52.63
C LEU A 216 36.41 -12.18 -52.49
N PRO A 217 37.20 -12.06 -53.56
CA PRO A 217 38.48 -11.37 -53.51
C PRO A 217 38.29 -9.88 -53.19
N GLY A 218 39.04 -9.39 -52.21
CA GLY A 218 39.06 -7.98 -51.80
C GLY A 218 37.99 -7.60 -50.77
N LYS A 219 37.11 -8.52 -50.35
CA LYS A 219 36.12 -8.27 -49.29
C LYS A 219 36.70 -8.45 -47.89
N THR A 220 36.46 -7.47 -47.03
CA THR A 220 36.95 -7.37 -45.66
C THR A 220 35.85 -6.90 -44.72
N ASN A 221 36.09 -6.95 -43.41
CA ASN A 221 35.14 -6.44 -42.42
C ASN A 221 34.91 -4.91 -42.50
N ALA A 222 35.76 -4.18 -43.24
CA ALA A 222 35.63 -2.74 -43.41
C ALA A 222 34.64 -2.36 -44.53
N ASP A 223 34.23 -3.32 -45.36
CA ASP A 223 33.27 -3.10 -46.44
C ASP A 223 31.85 -3.00 -45.88
N ALA A 224 31.09 -2.01 -46.37
CA ALA A 224 29.77 -1.67 -45.83
C ALA A 224 28.76 -2.82 -45.93
N ASP A 225 28.85 -3.63 -46.99
CA ASP A 225 28.00 -4.81 -47.21
C ASP A 225 28.35 -5.97 -46.26
N VAL A 226 29.64 -6.19 -45.98
CA VAL A 226 30.08 -7.16 -44.96
C VAL A 226 29.64 -6.71 -43.56
N ALA A 227 29.77 -5.42 -43.25
CA ALA A 227 29.35 -4.86 -41.97
C ALA A 227 27.83 -4.92 -41.76
N GLU A 228 27.02 -4.75 -42.81
CA GLU A 228 25.57 -4.92 -42.76
C GLU A 228 25.16 -6.36 -42.48
N LEU A 229 25.71 -7.33 -43.22
CA LEU A 229 25.43 -8.76 -42.97
C LEU A 229 25.90 -9.23 -41.59
N VAL A 230 27.02 -8.69 -41.07
CA VAL A 230 27.47 -8.98 -39.70
C VAL A 230 26.49 -8.42 -38.66
N ARG A 231 25.95 -7.20 -38.86
CA ARG A 231 24.90 -6.66 -37.97
C ARG A 231 23.64 -7.53 -37.99
N GLU A 232 23.23 -7.98 -39.17
CA GLU A 232 22.08 -8.89 -39.32
C GLU A 232 22.32 -10.24 -38.63
N LEU A 233 23.52 -10.81 -38.76
CA LEU A 233 23.92 -12.03 -38.05
C LEU A 233 23.85 -11.85 -36.53
N LEU A 234 24.38 -10.76 -35.99
CA LEU A 234 24.35 -10.48 -34.55
C LEU A 234 22.93 -10.32 -34.04
N ALA A 235 22.07 -9.61 -34.78
CA ALA A 235 20.65 -9.48 -34.42
C ALA A 235 19.93 -10.84 -34.42
N LYS A 236 20.17 -11.68 -35.44
CA LYS A 236 19.61 -13.04 -35.52
C LYS A 236 20.11 -13.96 -34.41
N ARG A 237 21.39 -13.86 -34.01
CA ARG A 237 21.93 -14.60 -32.84
C ARG A 237 21.28 -14.16 -31.53
N ALA A 238 21.19 -12.84 -31.30
CA ALA A 238 20.49 -12.31 -30.13
C ALA A 238 19.03 -12.78 -30.08
N THR A 239 18.37 -12.87 -31.24
CA THR A 239 17.00 -13.38 -31.35
C THR A 239 16.90 -14.87 -31.02
N ALA A 240 17.83 -15.69 -31.49
CA ALA A 240 17.89 -17.13 -31.18
C ALA A 240 18.15 -17.37 -29.67
N GLU A 241 19.09 -16.63 -29.09
CA GLU A 241 19.37 -16.67 -27.65
C GLU A 241 18.15 -16.23 -26.83
N ALA A 242 17.49 -15.13 -27.19
CA ALA A 242 16.28 -14.66 -26.53
C ALA A 242 15.12 -15.66 -26.65
N THR A 243 14.94 -16.29 -27.82
CA THR A 243 13.89 -17.29 -28.05
C THR A 243 14.13 -18.54 -27.21
N ARG A 244 15.40 -18.98 -27.09
CA ARG A 244 15.81 -20.09 -26.24
C ARG A 244 15.60 -19.79 -24.76
N ALA A 245 16.07 -18.63 -24.28
CA ALA A 245 15.87 -18.20 -22.90
C ALA A 245 14.39 -18.07 -22.55
N ALA A 246 13.57 -17.54 -23.47
CA ALA A 246 12.12 -17.47 -23.29
C ALA A 246 11.47 -18.86 -23.25
N MET A 247 11.92 -19.83 -24.04
CA MET A 247 11.42 -21.22 -23.97
C MET A 247 11.79 -21.86 -22.63
N GLU A 248 13.05 -21.71 -22.19
CA GLU A 248 13.55 -22.25 -20.92
C GLU A 248 12.83 -21.62 -19.72
N ALA A 249 12.58 -20.31 -19.72
CA ALA A 249 11.81 -19.62 -18.68
C ALA A 249 10.34 -20.07 -18.61
N ASN A 250 9.78 -20.54 -19.73
CA ASN A 250 8.43 -21.11 -19.81
C ASN A 250 8.39 -22.62 -19.58
N ALA A 251 9.52 -23.27 -19.28
CA ALA A 251 9.51 -24.67 -18.91
C ALA A 251 8.71 -24.88 -17.61
N PRO A 252 7.95 -25.99 -17.46
CA PRO A 252 7.14 -26.23 -16.26
C PRO A 252 7.92 -26.15 -14.95
N GLU A 253 9.16 -26.64 -14.93
CA GLU A 253 10.05 -26.59 -13.76
C GLU A 253 10.50 -25.15 -13.43
N ALA A 254 10.81 -24.35 -14.46
CA ALA A 254 11.18 -22.94 -14.30
C ALA A 254 9.98 -22.12 -13.78
N ILE A 255 8.79 -22.35 -14.34
CA ILE A 255 7.54 -21.72 -13.86
C ILE A 255 7.23 -22.14 -12.42
N ALA A 256 7.36 -23.42 -12.09
CA ALA A 256 7.14 -23.91 -10.72
C ALA A 256 8.11 -23.26 -9.73
N THR A 257 9.41 -23.23 -10.06
CA THR A 257 10.45 -22.59 -9.24
C THR A 257 10.18 -21.10 -9.07
N ALA A 258 9.81 -20.40 -10.14
CA ALA A 258 9.48 -18.97 -10.08
C ALA A 258 8.23 -18.71 -9.23
N ARG A 259 7.22 -19.58 -9.30
CA ARG A 259 6.01 -19.49 -8.45
C ARG A 259 6.33 -19.74 -6.98
N GLU A 260 7.16 -20.73 -6.67
CA GLU A 260 7.59 -21.02 -5.30
C GLU A 260 8.44 -19.88 -4.73
N ALA A 261 9.36 -19.33 -5.52
CA ALA A 261 10.17 -18.18 -5.14
C ALA A 261 9.29 -16.96 -4.86
N LYS A 262 8.34 -16.65 -5.75
CA LYS A 262 7.38 -15.56 -5.56
C LYS A 262 6.51 -15.77 -4.32
N ALA A 263 5.99 -16.99 -4.11
CA ALA A 263 5.19 -17.30 -2.93
C ALA A 263 5.98 -17.14 -1.62
N ARG A 264 7.26 -17.53 -1.62
CA ARG A 264 8.16 -17.35 -0.47
C ARG A 264 8.44 -15.87 -0.22
N GLU A 265 8.67 -15.09 -1.26
CA GLU A 265 8.87 -13.66 -1.17
C GLU A 265 7.62 -12.94 -0.63
N THR A 266 6.44 -13.24 -1.17
CA THR A 266 5.18 -12.69 -0.68
C THR A 266 4.95 -13.01 0.79
N ARG A 267 5.20 -14.25 1.23
CA ARG A 267 5.12 -14.62 2.66
C ARG A 267 6.09 -13.83 3.53
N ALA A 268 7.32 -13.62 3.06
CA ALA A 268 8.30 -12.83 3.79
C ALA A 268 7.92 -11.35 3.91
N ILE A 269 7.31 -10.78 2.86
CA ILE A 269 6.76 -9.41 2.87
C ILE A 269 5.58 -9.32 3.84
N GLU A 270 4.68 -10.29 3.81
CA GLU A 270 3.51 -10.34 4.68
C GLU A 270 3.90 -10.47 6.16
N GLU A 271 4.86 -11.35 6.50
CA GLU A 271 5.40 -11.48 7.86
C GLU A 271 6.05 -10.17 8.35
N GLU A 272 6.82 -9.52 7.48
CA GLU A 272 7.42 -8.21 7.78
C GLU A 272 6.36 -7.12 7.95
N ALA A 273 5.33 -7.11 7.10
CA ALA A 273 4.21 -6.18 7.17
C ALA A 273 3.43 -6.33 8.49
N ARG A 274 3.11 -7.56 8.92
CA ARG A 274 2.48 -7.82 10.23
C ARG A 274 3.34 -7.34 11.39
N ARG A 275 4.65 -7.62 11.34
CA ARG A 275 5.59 -7.13 12.35
C ARG A 275 5.58 -5.60 12.40
N MET A 276 5.71 -4.93 11.26
CA MET A 276 5.73 -3.47 11.17
C MET A 276 4.40 -2.84 11.61
N LEU A 277 3.26 -3.46 11.31
CA LEU A 277 1.94 -3.03 11.79
C LEU A 277 1.87 -3.01 13.33
N GLY A 278 2.52 -3.95 14.01
CA GLY A 278 2.57 -4.01 15.48
C GLY A 278 3.63 -3.09 16.12
N GLU A 279 4.74 -2.88 15.42
CA GLU A 279 5.96 -2.25 15.98
C GLU A 279 6.14 -0.79 15.59
N LEU A 280 5.65 -0.34 14.44
CA LEU A 280 5.83 1.05 14.01
C LEU A 280 5.02 2.02 14.89
N PRO A 281 5.50 3.25 15.08
CA PRO A 281 4.66 4.27 15.69
C PRO A 281 3.46 4.59 14.78
N VAL A 282 2.34 5.04 15.34
CA VAL A 282 1.09 5.29 14.58
C VAL A 282 1.27 6.26 13.40
N HIS A 283 2.18 7.23 13.52
CA HIS A 283 2.49 8.18 12.43
C HIS A 283 3.34 7.56 11.30
N GLY A 284 3.91 6.37 11.51
CA GLY A 284 4.61 5.59 10.50
C GLY A 284 3.73 4.55 9.81
N LEU A 285 2.48 4.39 10.25
CA LEU A 285 1.51 3.51 9.59
C LEU A 285 0.89 4.20 8.35
N PRO A 286 0.47 3.42 7.35
CA PRO A 286 -0.39 3.88 6.26
C PRO A 286 -1.63 4.57 6.81
N GLU A 287 -2.01 5.66 6.17
CA GLU A 287 -3.17 6.44 6.59
C GLU A 287 -4.46 5.69 6.22
N ARG A 288 -5.35 5.53 7.20
CA ARG A 288 -6.63 4.86 7.01
C ARG A 288 -7.72 5.70 7.63
N ARG A 289 -8.55 6.33 6.77
CA ARG A 289 -9.45 7.41 7.18
C ARG A 289 -10.85 7.24 6.62
N VAL A 290 -11.81 7.65 7.44
CA VAL A 290 -13.19 7.92 7.04
C VAL A 290 -13.50 9.36 7.39
N ARG A 291 -14.09 10.10 6.46
CA ARG A 291 -14.48 11.51 6.63
C ARG A 291 -16.00 11.63 6.65
N VAL A 292 -16.52 12.47 7.54
CA VAL A 292 -17.95 12.77 7.64
C VAL A 292 -18.14 14.28 7.62
N THR A 293 -18.74 14.80 6.56
CA THR A 293 -19.10 16.21 6.45
C THR A 293 -20.46 16.44 7.09
N CYS A 294 -20.53 17.36 8.04
CA CYS A 294 -21.75 17.71 8.76
C CYS A 294 -22.23 19.11 8.34
N ALA A 295 -23.55 19.27 8.22
CA ALA A 295 -24.16 20.55 7.85
C ALA A 295 -23.98 21.63 8.93
N ASP A 296 -23.83 21.22 10.19
CA ASP A 296 -23.76 22.12 11.34
C ASP A 296 -22.93 21.56 12.51
N ARG A 297 -22.49 22.47 13.39
CA ARG A 297 -21.65 22.17 14.56
C ARG A 297 -22.33 21.28 15.60
N PRO A 298 -23.61 21.48 15.97
CA PRO A 298 -24.34 20.53 16.81
C PRO A 298 -24.31 19.09 16.30
N THR A 299 -24.58 18.88 15.02
CA THR A 299 -24.54 17.57 14.35
C THR A 299 -23.12 17.00 14.41
N ALA A 300 -22.10 17.80 14.08
CA ALA A 300 -20.72 17.36 14.14
C ALA A 300 -20.30 16.91 15.55
N LYS A 301 -20.73 17.63 16.60
CA LYS A 301 -20.48 17.26 18.01
C LYS A 301 -21.18 15.97 18.41
N ARG A 302 -22.42 15.76 17.96
CA ARG A 302 -23.20 14.55 18.26
C ARG A 302 -22.61 13.32 17.59
N VAL A 303 -22.32 13.42 16.29
CA VAL A 303 -21.70 12.36 15.50
C VAL A 303 -20.31 12.02 16.04
N SER A 304 -19.44 13.01 16.28
CA SER A 304 -18.10 12.75 16.84
C SER A 304 -18.15 12.09 18.22
N LYS A 305 -19.09 12.48 19.08
CA LYS A 305 -19.30 11.83 20.39
C LYS A 305 -19.78 10.39 20.25
N ALA A 306 -20.70 10.11 19.32
CA ALA A 306 -21.18 8.76 19.06
C ALA A 306 -20.05 7.86 18.54
N LEU A 307 -19.24 8.37 17.61
CA LEU A 307 -18.09 7.65 17.05
C LEU A 307 -16.99 7.39 18.09
N ALA A 308 -16.67 8.38 18.92
CA ALA A 308 -15.67 8.22 19.98
C ALA A 308 -16.10 7.23 21.07
N GLY A 309 -17.41 7.01 21.25
CA GLY A 309 -17.97 6.05 22.20
C GLY A 309 -18.38 4.70 21.58
N ALA A 310 -18.26 4.54 20.27
CA ALA A 310 -18.67 3.32 19.59
C ALA A 310 -17.61 2.23 19.76
N ASN A 311 -18.04 1.03 20.16
CA ASN A 311 -17.18 -0.16 20.12
C ASN A 311 -17.11 -0.70 18.68
N VAL A 312 -16.30 -0.05 17.84
CA VAL A 312 -16.20 -0.41 16.42
C VAL A 312 -15.46 -1.73 16.18
N LEU A 313 -14.71 -2.22 17.16
CA LEU A 313 -14.00 -3.51 17.07
C LEU A 313 -14.93 -4.71 17.10
N GLU A 314 -16.15 -4.58 17.66
CA GLU A 314 -17.17 -5.65 17.60
C GLU A 314 -17.54 -6.00 16.15
N ALA A 315 -17.41 -5.05 15.21
CA ALA A 315 -17.68 -5.30 13.81
C ALA A 315 -16.77 -6.38 13.20
N LEU A 316 -15.57 -6.63 13.76
CA LEU A 316 -14.71 -7.72 13.33
C LEU A 316 -15.24 -9.09 13.77
N ALA A 317 -15.81 -9.18 14.97
CA ALA A 317 -16.42 -10.41 15.46
C ALA A 317 -17.69 -10.74 14.66
N ASP A 318 -18.51 -9.73 14.36
CA ASP A 318 -19.70 -9.89 13.53
C ASP A 318 -19.34 -10.34 12.10
N ALA A 319 -18.28 -9.77 11.52
CA ALA A 319 -17.80 -10.16 10.20
C ALA A 319 -17.25 -11.59 10.16
N ALA A 320 -16.47 -11.98 11.17
CA ALA A 320 -15.96 -13.35 11.28
C ALA A 320 -17.09 -14.38 11.39
N ALA A 321 -18.14 -14.07 12.18
CA ALA A 321 -19.32 -14.93 12.29
C ALA A 321 -20.08 -15.04 10.96
N ALA A 322 -20.20 -13.95 10.20
CA ALA A 322 -20.84 -13.96 8.88
C ALA A 322 -20.03 -14.76 7.83
N GLU A 323 -18.70 -14.68 7.84
CA GLU A 323 -17.83 -15.48 6.98
C GLU A 323 -17.99 -16.99 7.28
N GLU A 324 -18.06 -17.37 8.56
CA GLU A 324 -18.30 -18.77 8.96
C GLU A 324 -19.67 -19.28 8.51
N GLU A 325 -20.72 -18.44 8.57
CA GLU A 325 -22.05 -18.79 8.09
C GLU A 325 -22.08 -18.98 6.55
N GLU A 326 -21.39 -18.14 5.78
CA GLU A 326 -21.28 -18.29 4.32
C GLU A 326 -20.48 -19.55 3.92
N GLU A 327 -19.41 -19.89 4.64
CA GLU A 327 -18.64 -21.11 4.39
C GLU A 327 -19.49 -22.37 4.65
N VAL A 328 -20.32 -22.37 5.70
CA VAL A 328 -21.25 -23.47 5.99
C VAL A 328 -22.30 -23.61 4.89
N VAL A 329 -22.94 -22.53 4.47
CA VAL A 329 -23.99 -22.55 3.42
C VAL A 329 -23.40 -23.01 2.08
N SER A 330 -22.23 -22.52 1.69
CA SER A 330 -21.57 -22.95 0.45
C SER A 330 -21.15 -24.43 0.48
N SER A 331 -20.76 -24.96 1.64
CA SER A 331 -20.46 -26.39 1.81
C SER A 331 -21.72 -27.27 1.72
N GLU A 332 -22.87 -26.79 2.18
CA GLU A 332 -24.16 -27.49 2.10
C GLU A 332 -24.75 -27.48 0.67
N GLU A 333 -24.58 -26.39 -0.08
CA GLU A 333 -25.00 -26.30 -1.49
C GLU A 333 -24.17 -27.22 -2.40
N VAL A 334 -22.88 -27.40 -2.13
CA VAL A 334 -22.02 -28.36 -2.86
C VAL A 334 -22.33 -29.81 -2.47
N ALA A 335 -22.78 -30.06 -1.25
CA ALA A 335 -23.16 -31.41 -0.80
C ALA A 335 -24.53 -31.88 -1.31
N THR A 336 -25.36 -30.95 -1.82
CA THR A 336 -26.73 -31.22 -2.30
C THR A 336 -26.87 -31.18 -3.83
N ALA A 337 -25.79 -30.88 -4.56
CA ALA A 337 -25.69 -30.91 -6.03
C ALA A 337 -25.03 -32.20 -6.55
#